data_AF-A0A4U6CYF6-F1
#
_entry.id   AF-A0A4U6CYF6-F1
#
_cell.length_a   1.000
_cell.length_b   1.000
_cell.length_c   1.000
_cell.angle_alpha   90.00
_cell.angle_beta   90.00
_cell.angle_gamma   90.00
#
_symmetry.space_group_name_H-M   'P 1'
#
loop_
_entity.id
_entity.type
_entity.pdbx_description
1 polymer ?
#
loop_
_entity_poly.entity_id
_entity_poly.type
_entity_poly.pdbx_seq_one_letter_code
_entity_poly.pdbx_strand_id
1 'polypeptide(L)'
;MISLLHIHRFILALWLLLLSYPLMSQSWKPDFKISINYRTNAIFKGSDLNQFLEFNVPNSAGFCSSGMIIFYFRVNYLGVVDSLYHEGDPDMKAAGIINQNILNTNGNWILPKITSTTNKCWFIFPYFILGGLNNCSDQDKKKHEQLLILRNLLSAFKFRADEKGRYLLAPNPIQSYSIK
;
A
#
# COMPACT_ATOMS: atom_id res chain seq x y z
N MET A 1 -10.62 2.38 57.09
CA MET A 1 -11.12 3.66 56.53
C MET A 1 -10.09 4.20 55.57
N ILE A 2 -10.39 4.24 54.27
CA ILE A 2 -9.54 4.90 53.28
C ILE A 2 -9.78 6.40 53.42
N SER A 3 -8.74 7.20 53.63
CA SER A 3 -8.91 8.65 53.79
C SER A 3 -9.24 9.32 52.45
N LEU A 4 -10.08 10.35 52.48
CA LEU A 4 -10.52 11.11 51.30
C LEU A 4 -9.35 11.59 50.42
N LEU A 5 -8.19 11.85 51.04
CA LEU A 5 -6.95 12.25 50.38
C LEU A 5 -6.39 11.19 49.43
N HIS A 6 -6.53 9.90 49.76
CA HIS A 6 -6.05 8.80 48.90
C HIS A 6 -6.93 8.63 47.66
N ILE A 7 -8.24 8.83 47.80
CA ILE A 7 -9.19 8.80 46.68
C ILE A 7 -8.88 9.93 45.70
N HIS A 8 -8.63 11.14 46.20
CA HIS A 8 -8.33 12.29 45.33
C HIS A 8 -7.02 12.09 44.55
N ARG A 9 -5.96 11.59 45.20
CA ARG A 9 -4.68 11.30 44.54
C ARG A 9 -4.80 10.21 43.47
N PHE A 10 -5.61 9.19 43.72
CA PHE A 10 -5.88 8.12 42.76
C PHE A 10 -6.62 8.64 41.53
N ILE A 11 -7.64 9.49 41.71
CA ILE A 11 -8.38 10.12 40.60
C ILE A 11 -7.45 11.01 39.77
N LEU A 12 -6.57 11.78 40.40
CA LEU A 12 -5.61 12.66 39.72
C LEU A 12 -4.57 11.86 38.92
N ALA A 13 -4.06 10.77 39.48
CA ALA A 13 -3.16 9.86 38.79
C ALA A 13 -3.83 9.18 37.59
N LEU A 14 -5.10 8.76 37.74
CA LEU A 14 -5.90 8.19 36.66
C LEU A 14 -6.16 9.21 35.55
N TRP A 15 -6.45 10.47 35.90
CA TRP A 15 -6.62 11.55 34.93
C TRP A 15 -5.32 11.87 34.17
N LEU A 16 -4.17 11.89 34.85
CA LEU A 16 -2.87 12.09 34.20
C LEU A 16 -2.49 10.91 33.30
N LEU A 17 -2.83 9.67 33.73
CA LEU A 17 -2.67 8.48 32.89
C LEU A 17 -3.57 8.56 31.65
N LEU A 18 -4.83 8.98 31.81
CA LEU A 18 -5.78 9.18 30.71
C LEU A 18 -5.36 10.30 29.74
N LEU A 19 -4.77 11.38 30.25
CA LEU A 19 -4.17 12.45 29.44
C LEU A 19 -2.85 12.05 28.76
N SER A 20 -2.20 11.00 29.25
CA SER A 20 -0.98 10.42 28.67
C SER A 20 -1.23 9.27 27.69
N TYR A 21 -2.49 8.84 27.51
CA TYR A 21 -2.83 8.07 26.32
C TYR A 21 -2.52 8.98 25.15
N PRO A 22 -1.56 8.58 24.30
CA PRO A 22 -0.93 9.48 23.37
C PRO A 22 -2.03 10.15 22.57
N LEU A 23 -1.90 11.46 22.35
CA LEU A 23 -2.39 12.09 21.13
C LEU A 23 -2.12 11.07 20.05
N MET A 24 -3.18 10.39 19.64
CA MET A 24 -3.07 9.14 18.91
C MET A 24 -2.12 9.42 17.78
N SER A 25 -1.02 8.68 17.72
CA SER A 25 -0.08 8.69 16.61
C SER A 25 -0.92 8.62 15.35
N GLN A 26 -1.27 9.79 14.81
CA GLN A 26 -2.09 9.90 13.63
C GLN A 26 -1.10 9.48 12.57
N SER A 27 -1.16 8.19 12.23
CA SER A 27 -0.21 7.56 11.33
C SER A 27 -0.27 8.41 10.07
N TRP A 28 0.78 9.18 9.83
CA TRP A 28 0.78 10.10 8.71
C TRP A 28 0.58 9.29 7.45
N LYS A 29 -0.56 9.52 6.80
CA LYS A 29 -1.07 8.66 5.75
C LYS A 29 -1.56 9.53 4.58
N PRO A 30 -0.73 9.70 3.55
CA PRO A 30 -1.14 10.31 2.31
C PRO A 30 -2.31 9.56 1.72
N ASP A 31 -3.24 10.28 1.10
CA ASP A 31 -4.36 9.75 0.35
C ASP A 31 -4.16 9.96 -1.14
N PHE A 32 -4.48 8.97 -1.98
CA PHE A 32 -4.30 9.13 -3.42
C PHE A 32 -5.59 9.64 -4.05
N LYS A 33 -5.52 10.72 -4.81
CA LYS A 33 -6.65 11.26 -5.56
C LYS A 33 -6.18 11.90 -6.85
N ILE A 34 -6.65 11.36 -7.97
CA ILE A 34 -6.37 11.95 -9.28
C ILE A 34 -7.13 13.26 -9.42
N SER A 35 -6.40 14.34 -9.73
CA SER A 35 -7.03 15.62 -10.05
C SER A 35 -7.70 15.55 -11.43
N ILE A 36 -8.95 15.99 -11.51
CA ILE A 36 -9.82 15.88 -12.71
C ILE A 36 -9.32 16.78 -13.88
N ASN A 37 -8.23 17.52 -13.68
CA ASN A 37 -7.63 18.38 -14.71
C ASN A 37 -6.86 17.60 -15.78
N TYR A 38 -6.71 16.27 -15.64
CA TYR A 38 -6.29 15.42 -16.75
C TYR A 38 -7.43 15.33 -17.78
N ARG A 39 -7.34 16.21 -18.78
CA ARG A 39 -8.27 16.43 -19.90
C ARG A 39 -8.29 15.27 -20.91
N THR A 40 -8.32 14.04 -20.44
CA THR A 40 -8.35 12.83 -21.27
C THR A 40 -9.45 11.90 -20.76
N ASN A 41 -10.56 11.90 -21.50
CA ASN A 41 -11.56 10.85 -21.68
C ASN A 41 -12.00 10.10 -20.42
N ALA A 42 -13.22 10.39 -19.96
CA ALA A 42 -14.27 9.56 -19.31
C ALA A 42 -14.00 8.18 -18.64
N ILE A 43 -12.78 7.65 -18.60
CA ILE A 43 -12.42 6.28 -18.23
C ILE A 43 -12.04 6.20 -16.74
N PHE A 44 -11.63 7.32 -16.13
CA PHE A 44 -11.17 7.37 -14.73
C PHE A 44 -12.24 7.91 -13.75
N LYS A 45 -13.52 7.58 -13.97
CA LYS A 45 -14.60 7.89 -13.01
C LYS A 45 -14.52 6.94 -11.80
N GLY A 46 -13.58 7.19 -10.90
CA GLY A 46 -13.46 6.48 -9.62
C GLY A 46 -12.15 5.72 -9.39
N SER A 47 -11.05 6.10 -10.02
CA SER A 47 -9.81 5.32 -10.02
C SER A 47 -9.12 5.32 -8.65
N ASP A 48 -9.34 4.23 -7.93
CA ASP A 48 -8.46 3.81 -6.86
C ASP A 48 -7.00 3.69 -7.34
N LEU A 49 -6.07 3.68 -6.39
CA LEU A 49 -4.64 3.61 -6.68
C LEU A 49 -4.30 2.37 -7.54
N ASN A 50 -4.95 1.24 -7.31
CA ASN A 50 -4.65 0.00 -8.02
C ASN A 50 -4.98 0.11 -9.51
N GLN A 51 -6.15 0.66 -9.86
CA GLN A 51 -6.54 0.91 -11.24
C GLN A 51 -5.57 1.85 -11.96
N PHE A 52 -5.08 2.88 -11.25
CA PHE A 52 -4.08 3.78 -11.80
C PHE A 52 -2.74 3.08 -12.04
N LEU A 53 -2.30 2.23 -11.11
CA LEU A 53 -1.05 1.48 -11.23
C LEU A 53 -1.10 0.42 -12.34
N GLU A 54 -2.27 -0.19 -12.57
CA GLU A 54 -2.50 -1.17 -13.63
C GLU A 54 -2.80 -0.55 -15.01
N PHE A 55 -2.91 0.77 -15.09
CA PHE A 55 -3.24 1.45 -16.34
C PHE A 55 -2.18 1.20 -17.43
N ASN A 56 -2.65 0.77 -18.61
CA ASN A 56 -1.81 0.39 -19.76
C ASN A 56 -0.77 -0.71 -19.48
N VAL A 57 -0.86 -1.42 -18.35
CA VAL A 57 -0.04 -2.60 -18.14
C VAL A 57 -0.58 -3.68 -19.08
N PRO A 58 0.23 -4.17 -20.05
CA PRO A 58 -0.23 -5.17 -20.98
C PRO A 58 -0.67 -6.40 -20.20
N ASN A 59 -1.76 -7.01 -20.63
CA ASN A 59 -2.08 -8.37 -20.21
C ASN A 59 -1.12 -9.32 -20.96
N SER A 60 0.16 -9.27 -20.59
CA SER A 60 1.28 -9.99 -21.18
C SER A 60 1.34 -11.44 -20.73
N ALA A 61 0.26 -11.93 -20.12
CA ALA A 61 0.16 -13.27 -19.62
C ALA A 61 0.07 -14.23 -20.81
N GLY A 62 1.24 -14.60 -21.35
CA GLY A 62 1.37 -15.63 -22.36
C GLY A 62 0.74 -16.94 -21.88
N PHE A 63 0.48 -17.86 -22.82
CA PHE A 63 -0.02 -19.18 -22.45
C PHE A 63 0.89 -19.81 -21.39
N CYS A 64 0.28 -20.35 -20.34
CA CYS A 64 0.98 -21.05 -19.25
C CYS A 64 1.91 -20.17 -18.41
N SER A 65 1.86 -18.84 -18.55
CA SER A 65 2.59 -17.94 -17.67
C SER A 65 1.72 -17.53 -16.49
N SER A 66 2.22 -17.71 -15.28
CA SER A 66 1.60 -17.17 -14.07
C SER A 66 2.68 -16.74 -13.09
N GLY A 67 2.51 -15.56 -12.50
CA GLY A 67 3.52 -14.94 -11.66
C GLY A 67 2.95 -13.86 -10.77
N MET A 68 3.79 -13.35 -9.87
CA MET A 68 3.46 -12.24 -9.00
C MET A 68 4.69 -11.34 -8.88
N ILE A 69 4.45 -10.04 -8.91
CA ILE A 69 5.44 -9.01 -8.64
C ILE A 69 4.90 -8.17 -7.48
N ILE A 70 5.72 -7.92 -6.46
CA ILE A 70 5.37 -7.05 -5.35
C ILE A 70 6.15 -5.76 -5.49
N PHE A 71 5.44 -4.63 -5.59
CA PHE A 71 6.04 -3.30 -5.64
C PHE A 71 6.00 -2.65 -4.27
N TYR A 72 7.11 -2.04 -3.88
CA TYR A 72 7.27 -1.28 -2.65
C TYR A 72 7.67 0.13 -3.01
N PHE A 73 6.91 1.11 -2.53
CA PHE A 73 7.25 2.51 -2.76
C PHE A 73 6.92 3.39 -1.57
N ARG A 74 7.70 4.45 -1.42
CA ARG A 74 7.60 5.37 -0.29
C ARG A 74 7.19 6.74 -0.76
N VAL A 75 6.14 7.30 -0.15
CA VAL A 75 5.70 8.68 -0.35
C VAL A 75 6.19 9.50 0.85
N ASN A 76 6.88 10.61 0.58
CA ASN A 76 7.40 11.50 1.61
C ASN A 76 6.45 12.66 1.91
N TYR A 77 6.83 13.50 2.88
CA TYR A 77 6.10 14.68 3.32
C TYR A 77 5.76 15.73 2.23
N LEU A 78 6.29 15.60 1.01
CA LEU A 78 5.97 16.45 -0.14
C LEU A 78 4.97 15.80 -1.11
N GLY A 79 4.51 14.57 -0.83
CA GLY A 79 3.66 13.82 -1.76
C GLY A 79 4.44 13.34 -2.99
N VAL A 80 5.74 13.08 -2.81
CA VAL A 80 6.64 12.59 -3.84
C VAL A 80 7.11 11.18 -3.49
N VAL A 81 7.17 10.31 -4.49
CA VAL A 81 7.79 8.99 -4.39
C VAL A 81 9.30 9.13 -4.37
N ASP A 82 9.94 8.81 -3.25
CA ASP A 82 11.39 8.97 -3.04
C ASP A 82 12.14 7.65 -2.87
N SER A 83 11.43 6.52 -2.91
CA SER A 83 12.01 5.17 -2.92
C SER A 83 11.06 4.22 -3.64
N LEU A 84 11.59 3.37 -4.51
CA LEU A 84 10.84 2.40 -5.30
C LEU A 84 11.71 1.17 -5.56
N TYR A 85 11.18 -0.02 -5.28
CA TYR A 85 11.77 -1.30 -5.66
C TYR A 85 10.67 -2.35 -5.82
N HIS A 86 10.98 -3.47 -6.45
CA HIS A 86 10.07 -4.60 -6.60
C HIS A 86 10.80 -5.94 -6.49
N GLU A 87 10.06 -6.98 -6.15
CA GLU A 87 10.53 -8.37 -6.09
C GLU A 87 9.52 -9.31 -6.77
N GLY A 88 9.96 -10.47 -7.25
CA GLY A 88 9.12 -11.46 -7.93
C GLY A 88 9.66 -11.90 -9.28
N ASP A 89 8.83 -12.65 -10.02
CA ASP A 89 9.15 -13.19 -11.35
C ASP A 89 8.88 -12.11 -12.42
N PRO A 90 9.92 -11.52 -13.05
CA PRO A 90 9.76 -10.29 -13.79
C PRO A 90 9.34 -10.54 -15.24
N ASP A 91 8.07 -10.28 -15.54
CA ASP A 91 7.80 -9.65 -16.83
C ASP A 91 8.34 -8.21 -16.78
N MET A 92 9.56 -8.02 -17.31
CA MET A 92 10.26 -6.73 -17.30
C MET A 92 9.41 -5.59 -17.89
N LYS A 93 8.52 -5.90 -18.84
CA LYS A 93 7.67 -4.88 -19.48
C LYS A 93 6.57 -4.41 -18.52
N ALA A 94 5.87 -5.33 -17.88
CA ALA A 94 4.86 -4.98 -16.87
C ALA A 94 5.48 -4.22 -15.70
N ALA A 95 6.63 -4.68 -15.21
CA ALA A 95 7.36 -4.01 -14.14
C ALA A 95 7.77 -2.58 -14.49
N GLY A 96 8.28 -2.36 -15.70
CA GLY A 96 8.64 -1.02 -16.19
C GLY A 96 7.45 -0.06 -16.22
N ILE A 97 6.29 -0.52 -16.72
CA ILE A 97 5.08 0.31 -16.81
C ILE A 97 4.53 0.63 -15.42
N ILE A 98 4.47 -0.37 -14.52
CA ILE A 98 3.99 -0.14 -13.15
C ILE A 98 4.93 0.82 -12.40
N ASN A 99 6.25 0.66 -12.53
CA ASN A 99 7.21 1.60 -11.95
C ASN A 99 6.96 3.04 -12.46
N GLN A 100 6.75 3.21 -13.77
CA GLN A 100 6.43 4.51 -14.34
C GLN A 100 5.11 5.06 -13.79
N ASN A 101 4.08 4.24 -13.69
CA ASN A 101 2.79 4.61 -13.11
C ASN A 101 2.95 5.04 -11.64
N ILE A 102 3.74 4.32 -10.84
CA ILE A 102 4.05 4.70 -9.45
C ILE A 102 4.69 6.09 -9.40
N LEU A 103 5.69 6.37 -10.25
CA LEU A 103 6.34 7.69 -10.29
C LEU A 103 5.37 8.79 -10.74
N ASN A 104 4.44 8.48 -11.64
CA ASN A 104 3.39 9.40 -12.10
C ASN A 104 2.33 9.69 -11.04
N THR A 105 2.36 9.04 -9.87
CA THR A 105 1.51 9.41 -8.73
C THR A 105 1.93 10.74 -8.08
N ASN A 106 3.15 11.23 -8.35
CA ASN A 106 3.64 12.49 -7.81
C ASN A 106 2.67 13.65 -8.09
N GLY A 107 2.34 14.43 -7.05
CA GLY A 107 1.36 15.52 -7.15
C GLY A 107 -0.11 15.09 -7.06
N ASN A 108 -0.41 13.79 -7.02
CA ASN A 108 -1.77 13.26 -6.81
C ASN A 108 -2.01 12.76 -5.37
N TRP A 109 -1.06 13.03 -4.47
CA TRP A 109 -1.15 12.67 -3.05
C TRP A 109 -1.73 13.82 -2.22
N ILE A 110 -2.85 13.58 -1.55
CA ILE A 110 -3.43 14.45 -0.52
C ILE A 110 -2.75 14.12 0.80
N LEU A 111 -2.01 15.08 1.34
CA LEU A 111 -1.28 14.90 2.58
C LEU A 111 -2.14 15.23 3.80
N PRO A 112 -1.91 14.57 4.96
CA PRO A 112 -2.48 14.99 6.23
C PRO A 112 -2.17 16.47 6.55
N LYS A 113 -3.10 17.17 7.21
CA LYS A 113 -2.95 18.59 7.58
C LYS A 113 -1.68 18.86 8.39
N ILE A 114 -1.32 17.94 9.28
CA ILE A 114 -0.11 18.02 10.11
C ILE A 114 0.96 17.15 9.45
N THR A 115 1.93 17.79 8.81
CA THR A 115 3.02 17.13 8.10
C THR A 115 4.36 17.72 8.55
N SER A 116 5.26 16.86 9.02
CA SER A 116 6.67 17.14 9.34
C SER A 116 7.58 16.58 8.24
N THR A 117 8.77 17.15 8.09
CA THR A 117 9.80 16.67 7.14
C THR A 117 10.25 15.23 7.39
N THR A 118 10.01 14.71 8.60
CA THR A 118 10.29 13.32 8.97
C THR A 118 9.20 12.34 8.54
N ASN A 119 8.05 12.83 8.07
CA ASN A 119 6.94 11.98 7.71
C ASN A 119 7.15 11.28 6.36
N LYS A 120 6.87 9.97 6.36
CA LYS A 120 6.97 9.08 5.21
C LYS A 120 6.02 7.90 5.38
N CYS A 121 5.52 7.36 4.27
CA CYS A 121 4.57 6.26 4.26
C CYS A 121 4.96 5.27 3.16
N TRP A 122 5.06 3.99 3.52
CA TRP A 122 5.32 2.91 2.58
C TRP A 122 4.01 2.28 2.10
N PHE A 123 3.95 2.03 0.81
CA PHE A 123 2.87 1.35 0.12
C PHE A 123 3.38 0.06 -0.48
N ILE A 124 2.52 -0.97 -0.45
CA ILE A 124 2.75 -2.24 -1.14
C ILE A 124 1.68 -2.40 -2.21
N PHE A 125 2.10 -2.78 -3.40
CA PHE A 125 1.19 -3.13 -4.50
C PHE A 125 1.55 -4.51 -5.06
N PRO A 126 0.78 -5.56 -4.73
CA PRO A 126 0.94 -6.87 -5.35
C PRO A 126 0.27 -6.90 -6.74
N TYR A 127 1.04 -7.19 -7.77
CA TYR A 127 0.57 -7.37 -9.14
C TYR A 127 0.59 -8.84 -9.53
N PHE A 128 -0.53 -9.35 -10.04
CA PHE A 128 -0.71 -10.76 -10.39
C PHE A 128 -0.78 -10.93 -11.91
N ILE A 129 0.04 -11.83 -12.44
CA ILE A 129 0.03 -12.24 -13.85
C ILE A 129 -0.67 -13.60 -13.90
N LEU A 130 -1.82 -13.67 -14.57
CA LEU A 130 -2.65 -14.86 -14.69
C LEU A 130 -2.95 -15.15 -16.16
N GLY A 131 -2.09 -15.95 -16.80
CA GLY A 131 -2.19 -16.29 -18.21
C GLY A 131 -3.26 -17.33 -18.53
N GLY A 132 -3.47 -17.54 -19.83
CA GLY A 132 -4.35 -18.60 -20.30
C GLY A 132 -3.79 -19.99 -19.95
N LEU A 133 -4.68 -20.91 -19.59
CA LEU A 133 -4.35 -22.28 -19.16
C LEU A 133 -4.39 -23.33 -20.29
N ASN A 134 -4.62 -22.92 -21.53
CA ASN A 134 -4.76 -23.83 -22.66
C ASN A 134 -3.44 -24.57 -22.92
N ASN A 135 -3.49 -25.92 -22.96
CA ASN A 135 -2.35 -26.80 -23.22
C ASN A 135 -1.18 -26.68 -22.23
N CYS A 136 -1.44 -26.21 -21.00
CA CYS A 136 -0.41 -26.09 -19.98
C CYS A 136 -0.15 -27.39 -19.22
N SER A 137 1.05 -27.51 -18.66
CA SER A 137 1.38 -28.61 -17.76
C SER A 137 0.50 -28.55 -16.50
N ASP A 138 0.30 -29.69 -15.84
CA ASP A 138 -0.46 -29.72 -14.59
C ASP A 138 0.23 -28.93 -13.46
N GLN A 139 1.56 -28.80 -13.53
CA GLN A 139 2.34 -27.94 -12.64
C GLN A 139 1.99 -26.46 -12.83
N ASP A 140 1.89 -26.00 -14.09
CA ASP A 140 1.53 -24.60 -14.39
C ASP A 140 0.10 -24.28 -13.99
N LYS A 141 -0.84 -25.20 -14.24
CA LYS A 141 -2.23 -25.07 -13.78
C LYS A 141 -2.31 -24.96 -12.27
N LYS A 142 -1.54 -25.77 -11.54
CA LYS A 142 -1.47 -25.73 -10.07
C LYS A 142 -0.87 -24.40 -9.57
N LYS A 143 0.21 -23.90 -10.20
CA LYS A 143 0.80 -22.59 -9.88
C LYS A 143 -0.23 -21.46 -10.09
N HIS A 144 -0.95 -21.49 -11.20
CA HIS A 144 -2.01 -20.54 -11.51
C HIS A 144 -3.13 -20.56 -10.46
N GLU A 145 -3.63 -21.74 -10.09
CA GLU A 145 -4.65 -21.90 -9.06
C GLU A 145 -4.19 -21.34 -7.72
N GLN A 146 -2.97 -21.65 -7.30
CA GLN A 146 -2.38 -21.11 -6.06
C GLN A 146 -2.29 -19.58 -6.08
N LEU A 147 -1.87 -18.99 -7.19
CA LEU A 147 -1.80 -17.53 -7.35
C LEU A 147 -3.19 -16.89 -7.38
N LEU A 148 -4.17 -17.54 -7.99
CA LEU A 148 -5.56 -17.08 -7.99
C LEU A 148 -6.16 -17.12 -6.57
N ILE A 149 -5.91 -18.19 -5.82
CA ILE A 149 -6.30 -18.28 -4.41
C ILE A 149 -5.63 -17.17 -3.61
N LEU A 150 -4.32 -16.96 -3.76
CA LEU A 150 -3.60 -15.90 -3.06
C LEU A 150 -4.15 -14.51 -3.40
N ARG A 151 -4.40 -14.22 -4.68
CA ARG A 151 -5.03 -12.97 -5.14
C ARG A 151 -6.38 -12.76 -4.46
N ASN A 152 -7.21 -13.79 -4.44
CA ASN A 152 -8.53 -13.75 -3.82
C ASN A 152 -8.45 -13.61 -2.30
N LEU A 153 -7.47 -14.23 -1.65
CA LEU A 153 -7.24 -14.04 -0.23
C LEU A 153 -6.81 -12.59 0.05
N LEU A 154 -5.83 -12.05 -0.69
CA LEU A 154 -5.39 -10.67 -0.51
C LEU A 154 -6.53 -9.67 -0.74
N SER A 155 -7.36 -9.87 -1.77
CA SER A 155 -8.52 -9.03 -2.03
C SER A 155 -9.63 -9.17 -0.99
N ALA A 156 -9.93 -10.39 -0.55
CA ALA A 156 -10.99 -10.68 0.42
C ALA A 156 -10.61 -10.24 1.84
N PHE A 157 -9.35 -10.39 2.22
CA PHE A 157 -8.92 -10.16 3.59
C PHE A 157 -9.01 -8.69 4.01
N LYS A 158 -9.09 -7.73 3.08
CA LYS A 158 -8.85 -6.31 3.40
C LYS A 158 -7.71 -6.19 4.43
N PHE A 159 -6.62 -6.97 4.27
CA PHE A 159 -5.59 -7.19 5.29
C PHE A 159 -5.01 -5.83 5.70
N ARG A 160 -5.53 -5.23 6.78
CA ARG A 160 -5.25 -3.84 7.19
C ARG A 160 -5.28 -2.83 6.02
N ALA A 161 -6.08 -3.12 5.01
CA ALA A 161 -6.42 -2.12 4.02
C ALA A 161 -7.33 -1.12 4.72
N ASP A 162 -7.06 0.17 4.58
CA ASP A 162 -8.10 1.10 5.01
C ASP A 162 -9.34 0.97 4.14
N GLU A 163 -10.34 1.77 4.44
CA GLU A 163 -11.60 1.86 3.70
C GLU A 163 -11.42 2.07 2.18
N LYS A 164 -10.20 2.35 1.71
CA LYS A 164 -9.82 2.59 0.31
C LYS A 164 -8.97 1.48 -0.33
N GLY A 165 -8.81 0.32 0.31
CA GLY A 165 -8.18 -0.85 -0.32
C GLY A 165 -6.64 -0.81 -0.37
N ARG A 166 -5.99 -0.02 0.49
CA ARG A 166 -4.53 0.24 0.43
C ARG A 166 -3.75 -0.58 1.45
N TYR A 167 -2.80 -1.39 1.01
CA TYR A 167 -1.89 -2.12 1.92
C TYR A 167 -0.92 -1.16 2.59
N LEU A 168 -1.09 -0.96 3.89
CA LEU A 168 -0.13 -0.25 4.72
C LEU A 168 0.80 -1.24 5.41
N LEU A 169 2.09 -1.10 5.16
CA LEU A 169 3.05 -1.52 6.17
C LEU A 169 2.87 -0.58 7.37
N ALA A 170 2.61 -1.15 8.55
CA ALA A 170 2.91 -0.41 9.77
C ALA A 170 4.35 0.10 9.65
N PRO A 171 4.68 1.34 10.08
CA PRO A 171 6.05 1.79 10.09
C PRO A 171 6.87 0.75 10.85
N ASN A 172 7.64 -0.06 10.11
CA ASN A 172 8.52 -1.02 10.73
C ASN A 172 9.50 -0.16 11.55
N PRO A 173 9.63 -0.37 12.87
CA PRO A 173 10.67 0.31 13.63
C PRO A 173 11.97 0.02 12.89
N ILE A 174 12.59 1.08 12.40
CA ILE A 174 13.68 1.06 11.42
C ILE A 174 14.77 0.11 11.93
N GLN A 175 14.81 -1.12 11.42
CA GLN A 175 16.04 -1.89 11.40
C GLN A 175 16.78 -1.44 10.15
N SER A 176 17.78 -0.58 10.37
CA SER A 176 18.73 -0.14 9.36
C SER A 176 19.48 -1.37 8.83
N TYR A 177 19.01 -1.93 7.71
CA TYR A 177 19.84 -2.84 6.94
C TYR A 177 20.88 -1.98 6.20
N SER A 178 22.07 -1.92 6.78
CA SER A 178 23.25 -1.44 6.08
C SER A 178 23.55 -2.43 4.98
N ILE A 179 23.37 -2.02 3.73
CA ILE A 179 23.91 -2.75 2.58
C ILE A 179 25.44 -2.61 2.68
N LYS A 180 26.14 -3.73 2.82
CA LYS A 180 27.59 -3.82 2.63
C LYS A 180 27.90 -4.05 1.17
#